data_AF-A0A6C0IVQ0-F1
#
_entry.id   AF-A0A6C0IVQ0-F1
#
_cell.length_a   1.000
_cell.length_b   1.000
_cell.length_c   1.000
_cell.angle_alpha   90.00
_cell.angle_beta   90.00
_cell.angle_gamma   90.00
#
_symmetry.space_group_name_H-M   'P 1'
#
loop_
_entity.id
_entity.type
_entity.pdbx_description
1 polymer ?
#
loop_
_entity_poly.entity_id
_entity_poly.type
_entity_poly.pdbx_seq_one_letter_code
_entity_poly.pdbx_strand_id
1 'polypeptide(L)'
;MNNYLYIFCPKSNKKVDITSIKGKKILHRYLYKLQMGGVKISAPKLKWGDVKKRTKLWENRKPKSMKDRQNLVKKCGKRCFLITKKLKYPVCPKNNCNIDCDGVRSARNNASIIMNRKTVKAKSKIWAENAYKKAQNLGLENCNWRKI
;
A
#
# COMPACT_ATOMS: atom_id res chain seq x y z
N MET A 1 4.95 37.48 -12.57
CA MET A 1 5.09 36.78 -13.87
C MET A 1 4.25 35.52 -13.83
N ASN A 2 3.13 35.49 -14.56
CA ASN A 2 2.23 34.33 -14.59
C ASN A 2 2.78 33.29 -15.57
N ASN A 3 3.25 32.16 -15.05
CA ASN A 3 3.69 31.01 -15.86
C ASN A 3 2.47 30.28 -16.42
N TYR A 4 2.02 30.70 -17.60
CA TYR A 4 1.03 29.95 -18.36
C TYR A 4 1.73 28.77 -19.05
N LEU A 5 1.36 27.55 -18.65
CA LEU A 5 1.81 26.35 -19.33
C LEU A 5 0.84 26.13 -20.52
N TYR A 6 1.35 26.12 -21.74
CA TYR A 6 0.56 25.85 -22.95
C TYR A 6 1.06 24.58 -23.61
N ILE A 7 0.15 23.84 -24.22
CA ILE A 7 0.52 22.67 -25.02
C ILE A 7 0.05 22.87 -26.45
N PHE A 8 0.98 22.66 -27.37
CA PHE A 8 0.78 22.85 -28.79
C PHE A 8 0.20 21.56 -29.39
N CYS A 9 -0.97 21.65 -30.02
CA CYS A 9 -1.56 20.51 -30.73
C CYS A 9 -1.11 20.52 -32.19
N PRO A 10 -0.24 19.59 -32.64
CA PRO A 10 0.35 19.64 -33.98
C PRO A 10 -0.67 19.39 -35.10
N LYS A 11 -1.81 18.74 -34.81
CA LYS A 11 -2.86 18.49 -35.82
C LYS A 11 -3.78 19.67 -36.08
N SER A 12 -3.95 20.58 -35.14
CA SER A 12 -4.89 21.71 -35.27
C SER A 12 -4.21 23.08 -35.26
N ASN A 13 -2.89 23.12 -35.06
CA ASN A 13 -2.08 24.33 -34.93
C ASN A 13 -2.61 25.35 -33.89
N LYS A 14 -3.40 24.87 -32.92
CA LYS A 14 -4.00 25.68 -31.86
C LYS A 14 -3.26 25.45 -30.54
N LYS A 15 -2.99 26.54 -29.82
CA LYS A 15 -2.45 26.53 -28.46
C LYS A 15 -3.60 26.40 -27.47
N VAL A 16 -3.52 25.47 -26.54
CA VAL A 16 -4.52 25.29 -25.49
C VAL A 16 -3.90 25.62 -24.13
N ASP A 17 -4.55 26.52 -23.40
CA ASP A 17 -4.18 26.89 -22.03
C ASP A 17 -4.61 25.79 -21.05
N ILE A 18 -3.65 25.28 -20.26
CA ILE A 18 -3.89 24.20 -19.29
C ILE A 18 -3.86 24.69 -17.84
N THR A 19 -3.79 26.01 -17.61
CA THR A 19 -3.77 26.61 -16.27
C THR A 19 -5.08 26.39 -15.48
N SER A 20 -6.20 26.10 -16.16
CA SER A 20 -7.52 25.90 -15.55
C SER A 20 -7.78 24.47 -15.02
N ILE A 21 -6.97 23.47 -15.40
CA ILE A 21 -7.29 22.06 -15.12
C ILE A 21 -6.82 21.67 -13.71
N LYS A 22 -7.70 21.80 -12.72
CA LYS A 22 -7.52 21.23 -11.37
C LYS A 22 -7.53 19.70 -11.41
N GLY A 23 -6.35 19.11 -11.60
CA GLY A 23 -6.15 17.67 -11.41
C GLY A 23 -5.05 17.10 -12.30
N LYS A 24 -3.85 16.89 -11.73
CA LYS A 24 -2.68 16.33 -12.44
C LYS A 24 -2.95 14.99 -13.16
N LYS A 25 -3.93 14.20 -12.68
CA LYS A 25 -4.35 12.93 -13.33
C LYS A 25 -5.15 13.12 -14.62
N ILE A 26 -5.92 14.20 -14.72
CA ILE A 26 -6.75 14.50 -15.90
C ILE A 26 -5.85 15.02 -17.03
N LEU A 27 -4.88 15.88 -16.69
CA LEU A 27 -3.90 16.43 -17.62
C LEU A 27 -3.09 15.34 -18.34
N HIS A 28 -2.55 14.38 -17.59
CA HIS A 28 -1.76 13.28 -18.13
C HIS A 28 -2.58 12.42 -19.11
N ARG A 29 -3.88 12.25 -18.85
CA ARG A 29 -4.79 11.46 -19.71
C ARG A 29 -5.15 12.20 -20.99
N TYR A 30 -5.25 13.52 -20.93
CA TYR A 30 -5.57 14.37 -22.08
C TYR A 30 -4.36 14.49 -23.03
N LEU A 31 -3.16 14.66 -22.45
CA LEU A 31 -1.91 14.77 -23.21
C LEU A 31 -1.57 13.50 -23.99
N TYR A 32 -1.74 12.35 -23.35
CA TYR A 32 -1.48 11.06 -23.97
C TYR A 32 -2.43 10.76 -25.15
N LYS A 33 -3.67 11.29 -25.12
CA LYS A 33 -4.63 11.15 -26.22
C LYS A 33 -4.29 12.02 -27.44
N LEU A 34 -3.73 13.22 -27.21
CA LEU A 34 -3.38 14.15 -28.28
C LEU A 34 -2.12 13.71 -29.04
N GLN A 35 -1.14 13.15 -28.35
CA GLN A 35 0.14 12.73 -28.95
C GLN A 35 0.03 11.49 -29.85
N MET A 36 -1.02 10.67 -29.68
CA MET A 36 -1.17 9.38 -30.37
C MET A 36 -2.37 9.33 -31.34
N GLY A 37 -2.82 10.49 -31.83
CA GLY A 37 -3.76 10.57 -32.96
C GLY A 37 -5.12 9.90 -32.76
N GLY A 38 -5.62 9.79 -31.52
CA GLY A 38 -6.93 9.20 -31.25
C GLY A 38 -6.96 7.67 -31.23
N VAL A 39 -5.81 6.99 -31.32
CA VAL A 39 -5.74 5.55 -31.08
C VAL A 39 -6.15 5.29 -29.63
N LYS A 40 -7.27 4.59 -29.44
CA LYS A 40 -7.73 4.10 -28.13
C LYS A 40 -6.77 3.00 -27.65
N ILE A 41 -5.58 3.38 -27.20
CA ILE A 41 -4.75 2.46 -26.43
C ILE A 41 -5.42 2.42 -25.05
N SER A 42 -6.16 1.35 -24.79
CA SER A 42 -6.57 1.04 -23.43
C SER A 42 -5.31 1.07 -22.57
N ALA A 43 -5.24 1.99 -21.59
CA ALA A 43 -4.21 1.93 -20.55
C ALA A 43 -4.06 0.46 -20.14
N PRO A 44 -2.85 -0.11 -20.12
CA PRO A 44 -2.68 -1.55 -19.93
C PRO A 44 -3.50 -1.94 -18.70
N LYS A 45 -4.60 -2.65 -18.93
CA LYS A 45 -5.43 -3.17 -17.85
C LYS A 45 -4.48 -4.10 -17.12
N LEU A 46 -3.97 -3.68 -15.96
CA LEU A 46 -3.31 -4.60 -15.04
C LEU A 46 -4.28 -5.77 -14.90
N LYS A 47 -3.90 -6.95 -15.42
CA LYS A 47 -4.78 -8.10 -15.42
C LYS A 47 -5.12 -8.35 -13.95
N TRP A 48 -6.41 -8.47 -13.64
CA TRP A 48 -6.90 -8.71 -12.27
C TRP A 48 -6.23 -9.91 -11.57
N GLY A 49 -5.53 -10.79 -12.31
CA GLY A 49 -4.68 -11.86 -11.79
C GLY A 49 -3.41 -11.40 -11.07
N ASP A 50 -2.79 -10.29 -11.46
CA ASP A 50 -1.47 -9.87 -10.93
C ASP A 50 -1.58 -9.20 -9.55
N VAL A 51 -2.68 -8.49 -9.30
CA VAL A 51 -3.00 -7.93 -7.98
C VAL A 51 -3.34 -9.04 -6.98
N LYS A 52 -4.00 -10.13 -7.43
CA LYS A 52 -4.32 -11.30 -6.61
C LYS A 52 -3.08 -12.10 -6.17
N LYS A 53 -2.00 -12.11 -6.97
CA LYS A 53 -0.79 -12.89 -6.69
C LYS A 53 -0.06 -12.42 -5.41
N ARG A 54 0.10 -11.12 -5.18
CA ARG A 54 0.87 -10.60 -4.03
C ARG A 54 0.20 -10.90 -2.68
N THR A 55 -1.12 -10.77 -2.60
CA THR A 55 -1.88 -11.04 -1.36
C THR A 55 -1.89 -12.53 -0.97
N LYS A 56 -1.86 -13.45 -1.95
CA LYS A 56 -1.75 -14.90 -1.71
C LYS A 56 -0.40 -15.30 -1.12
N LEU A 57 0.68 -14.59 -1.44
CA LEU A 57 2.02 -14.98 -0.99
C LEU A 57 2.22 -14.80 0.51
N TRP A 58 1.67 -13.75 1.12
CA TRP A 58 1.77 -13.58 2.58
C TRP A 58 0.97 -14.65 3.34
N GLU A 59 -0.21 -15.04 2.83
CA GLU A 59 -1.05 -16.05 3.47
C GLU A 59 -0.33 -17.40 3.66
N ASN A 60 0.53 -17.77 2.70
CA ASN A 60 1.32 -19.00 2.75
C ASN A 60 2.57 -18.89 3.63
N ARG A 61 3.12 -17.68 3.78
CA ARG A 61 4.39 -17.43 4.48
C ARG A 61 4.21 -16.95 5.92
N LYS A 62 3.03 -16.43 6.30
CA LYS A 62 2.76 -15.96 7.65
C LYS A 62 2.73 -17.12 8.67
N PRO A 63 3.09 -16.87 9.94
CA PRO A 63 2.87 -17.84 11.01
C PRO A 63 1.36 -18.01 11.28
N LYS A 64 0.83 -19.20 10.98
CA LYS A 64 -0.62 -19.47 11.06
C LYS A 64 -1.01 -19.87 12.48
N SER A 65 -0.29 -20.82 13.06
CA SER A 65 -0.61 -21.37 14.38
C SER A 65 0.02 -20.57 15.53
N MET A 66 -0.50 -20.74 16.75
CA MET A 66 0.15 -20.18 17.95
C MET A 66 1.53 -20.80 18.20
N LYS A 67 1.70 -22.08 17.88
CA LYS A 67 2.99 -22.78 17.96
C LYS A 67 4.03 -22.15 17.03
N ASP A 68 3.64 -21.85 15.78
CA ASP A 68 4.52 -21.16 14.81
C ASP A 68 4.95 -19.79 15.35
N ARG A 69 4.03 -19.06 15.97
CA ARG A 69 4.31 -17.73 16.51
C ARG A 69 5.25 -17.79 17.70
N GLN A 70 5.05 -18.74 18.61
CA GLN A 70 5.96 -18.97 19.74
C GLN A 70 7.36 -19.37 19.25
N ASN A 71 7.43 -20.28 18.27
CA ASN A 71 8.70 -20.68 17.66
C ASN A 71 9.40 -19.49 16.97
N LEU A 72 8.64 -18.64 16.28
CA LEU A 72 9.17 -17.44 15.66
C LEU A 72 9.71 -16.45 16.70
N VAL A 73 9.06 -16.29 17.86
CA VAL A 73 9.59 -15.46 18.95
C VAL A 73 10.85 -16.07 19.56
N LYS A 74 10.88 -17.39 19.77
CA LYS A 74 12.07 -18.08 20.28
C LYS A 74 13.26 -17.90 19.34
N LYS A 75 13.03 -17.98 18.02
CA LYS A 75 14.06 -17.88 16.99
C LYS A 75 14.50 -16.44 16.70
N CYS A 76 13.54 -15.53 16.53
CA CYS A 76 13.77 -14.19 15.97
C CYS A 76 13.56 -13.06 16.98
N GLY A 77 13.04 -13.38 18.17
CA GLY A 77 12.68 -12.41 19.20
C GLY A 77 11.33 -11.73 18.94
N LYS A 78 11.05 -10.74 19.78
CA LYS A 78 9.77 -10.01 19.82
C LYS A 78 9.57 -9.06 18.63
N ARG A 79 10.65 -8.69 17.90
CA ARG A 79 10.61 -7.74 16.78
C ARG A 79 9.68 -8.13 15.63
N CYS A 80 9.38 -9.43 15.50
CA CYS A 80 8.52 -9.95 14.45
C CYS A 80 7.02 -9.76 14.69
N PHE A 81 6.62 -9.14 15.80
CA PHE A 81 5.22 -8.87 16.15
C PHE A 81 5.05 -7.43 16.62
N LEU A 82 4.05 -6.73 16.07
CA LEU A 82 3.77 -5.35 16.49
C LEU A 82 3.16 -5.28 17.89
N ILE A 83 2.45 -6.35 18.29
CA ILE A 83 1.88 -6.53 19.63
C ILE A 83 2.45 -7.81 20.24
N THR A 84 3.60 -7.65 20.89
CA THR A 84 4.46 -8.73 21.42
C THR A 84 3.79 -9.53 22.53
N LYS A 85 3.11 -8.88 23.48
CA LYS A 85 2.39 -9.56 24.58
C LYS A 85 1.33 -10.55 24.11
N LYS A 86 0.78 -10.36 22.91
CA LYS A 86 -0.30 -11.20 22.35
C LYS A 86 0.10 -11.98 21.12
N LEU A 87 1.35 -11.84 20.67
CA LEU A 87 1.83 -12.42 19.40
C LEU A 87 0.88 -12.12 18.24
N LYS A 88 0.39 -10.88 18.16
CA LYS A 88 -0.52 -10.41 17.11
C LYS A 88 0.21 -9.52 16.12
N TYR A 89 -0.32 -9.49 14.91
CA TYR A 89 0.21 -8.71 13.78
C TYR A 89 1.66 -9.11 13.44
N PRO A 90 1.87 -10.34 12.93
CA PRO A 90 3.19 -10.77 12.50
C PRO A 90 3.65 -9.94 11.30
N VAL A 91 4.92 -9.56 11.31
CA VAL A 91 5.58 -8.82 10.22
C VAL A 91 6.75 -9.60 9.61
N CYS A 92 7.19 -10.69 10.25
CA CYS A 92 8.16 -11.62 9.68
C CYS A 92 7.48 -12.91 9.18
N PRO A 93 8.01 -13.57 8.15
CA PRO A 93 7.55 -14.89 7.72
C PRO A 93 7.84 -15.97 8.77
N LYS A 94 7.14 -17.11 8.72
CA LYS A 94 7.33 -18.21 9.69
C LYS A 94 8.76 -18.78 9.74
N ASN A 95 9.52 -18.70 8.64
CA ASN A 95 10.84 -19.30 8.51
C ASN A 95 11.99 -18.28 8.54
N ASN A 96 11.69 -16.98 8.48
CA ASN A 96 12.68 -15.92 8.35
C ASN A 96 12.47 -14.85 9.44
N CYS A 97 13.56 -14.30 9.95
CA CYS A 97 13.53 -13.22 10.95
C CYS A 97 13.53 -11.82 10.32
N ASN A 98 13.62 -11.72 9.00
CA ASN A 98 13.57 -10.44 8.30
C ASN A 98 12.14 -9.93 8.21
N ILE A 99 12.01 -8.60 8.31
CA ILE A 99 10.75 -7.91 8.10
C ILE A 99 10.32 -8.09 6.66
N ASP A 100 9.08 -8.50 6.46
CA ASP A 100 8.48 -8.68 5.15
C ASP A 100 7.46 -7.58 4.89
N CYS A 101 7.61 -6.87 3.78
CA CYS A 101 6.76 -5.74 3.44
C CYS A 101 5.29 -6.11 3.17
N ASP A 102 5.01 -7.33 2.71
CA ASP A 102 3.64 -7.82 2.64
C ASP A 102 3.10 -8.12 4.03
N GLY A 103 3.95 -8.58 4.95
CA GLY A 103 3.63 -8.74 6.37
C GLY A 103 3.31 -7.42 7.05
N VAL A 104 4.14 -6.39 6.86
CA VAL A 104 3.90 -5.04 7.38
C VAL A 104 2.60 -4.45 6.81
N ARG A 105 2.36 -4.60 5.49
CA ARG A 105 1.12 -4.18 4.85
C ARG A 105 -0.09 -4.91 5.41
N SER A 106 -0.01 -6.23 5.56
CA SER A 106 -1.08 -7.06 6.12
C SER A 106 -1.39 -6.67 7.57
N ALA A 107 -0.35 -6.46 8.39
CA ALA A 107 -0.49 -6.00 9.76
C ALA A 107 -1.22 -4.66 9.84
N ARG A 108 -0.82 -3.68 9.02
CA ARG A 108 -1.49 -2.37 8.93
C ARG A 108 -2.96 -2.50 8.53
N ASN A 109 -3.25 -3.26 7.48
CA ASN A 109 -4.63 -3.41 6.98
C ASN A 109 -5.53 -4.12 8.00
N ASN A 110 -5.04 -5.20 8.62
CA ASN A 110 -5.79 -5.91 9.65
C ASN A 110 -6.06 -5.02 10.87
N ALA A 111 -5.07 -4.19 11.28
CA ALA A 111 -5.24 -3.26 12.36
C ALA A 111 -6.33 -2.21 12.05
N SER A 112 -6.31 -1.64 10.84
CA SER A 112 -7.33 -0.69 10.38
C SER A 112 -8.74 -1.30 10.39
N ILE A 113 -8.91 -2.56 9.96
CA ILE A 113 -10.20 -3.26 10.03
C ILE A 113 -10.71 -3.36 11.47
N ILE A 114 -9.84 -3.68 12.43
CA ILE A 114 -10.21 -3.80 13.85
C ILE A 114 -10.58 -2.43 14.44
N MET A 115 -9.87 -1.36 14.08
CA MET A 115 -10.18 0.00 14.51
C MET A 115 -11.60 0.43 14.07
N ASN A 116 -11.96 0.11 12.83
CA ASN A 116 -13.21 0.53 12.21
C ASN A 116 -14.40 -0.40 12.52
N ARG A 117 -14.18 -1.56 13.14
CA ARG A 117 -15.27 -2.47 13.53
C ARG A 117 -16.06 -1.93 14.72
N LYS A 118 -17.38 -1.82 14.56
CA LYS A 118 -18.30 -1.35 15.61
C LYS A 118 -18.36 -2.30 16.81
N THR A 119 -18.34 -3.61 16.58
CA THR A 119 -18.53 -4.66 17.61
C THR A 119 -17.30 -4.97 18.45
N VAL A 120 -16.16 -4.35 18.17
CA VAL A 120 -14.90 -4.63 18.88
C VAL A 120 -14.79 -3.79 20.15
N LYS A 121 -14.43 -4.44 21.28
CA LYS A 121 -14.15 -3.79 22.57
C LYS A 121 -13.11 -2.67 22.43
N ALA A 122 -13.29 -1.55 23.13
CA ALA A 122 -12.42 -0.37 23.09
C ALA A 122 -10.92 -0.71 23.29
N LYS A 123 -10.60 -1.55 24.28
CA LYS A 123 -9.21 -2.02 24.54
C LYS A 123 -8.56 -2.67 23.32
N SER A 124 -9.33 -3.41 22.52
CA SER A 124 -8.83 -4.04 21.29
C SER A 124 -8.62 -3.04 20.17
N LYS A 125 -9.42 -1.97 20.11
CA LYS A 125 -9.20 -0.85 19.19
C LYS A 125 -7.90 -0.11 19.51
N ILE A 126 -7.61 0.14 20.78
CA ILE A 126 -6.34 0.76 21.22
C ILE A 126 -5.14 -0.09 20.79
N TRP A 127 -5.19 -1.42 20.98
CA TRP A 127 -4.12 -2.29 20.49
C TRP A 127 -3.98 -2.28 18.98
N ALA A 128 -5.09 -2.20 18.24
CA ALA A 128 -5.07 -2.12 16.80
C ALA A 128 -4.48 -0.78 16.33
N GLU A 129 -4.86 0.33 16.95
CA GLU A 129 -4.29 1.65 16.64
C GLU A 129 -2.77 1.69 16.86
N ASN A 130 -2.30 1.15 17.99
CA ASN A 130 -0.86 1.03 18.26
C ASN A 130 -0.16 0.13 17.24
N ALA A 131 -0.78 -0.98 16.83
CA ALA A 131 -0.24 -1.83 15.77
C ALA A 131 -0.21 -1.10 14.42
N TYR A 132 -1.24 -0.31 14.10
CA TYR A 132 -1.35 0.46 12.88
C TYR A 132 -0.23 1.50 12.76
N LYS A 133 -0.01 2.31 13.81
CA LYS A 133 1.06 3.32 13.86
C LYS A 133 2.44 2.67 13.71
N LYS A 134 2.70 1.58 14.44
CA LYS A 134 3.96 0.83 14.31
C LYS A 134 4.16 0.26 12.91
N ALA A 135 3.11 -0.28 12.29
CA ALA A 135 3.20 -0.81 10.93
C ALA A 135 3.50 0.30 9.91
N GLN A 136 2.95 1.51 10.09
CA GLN A 136 3.26 2.65 9.23
C GLN A 136 4.73 3.03 9.32
N ASN A 137 5.25 3.25 10.53
CA ASN A 137 6.66 3.62 10.72
C ASN A 137 7.60 2.55 10.15
N LEU A 138 7.31 1.28 10.46
CA LEU A 138 8.10 0.16 9.97
C LEU A 138 8.08 0.06 8.43
N GLY A 139 6.94 0.38 7.80
CA GLY A 139 6.81 0.41 6.34
C GLY A 139 7.53 1.60 5.68
N LEU A 140 7.60 2.75 6.35
CA LEU A 140 8.40 3.89 5.88
C LEU A 140 9.90 3.57 5.92
N GLU A 141 10.36 2.90 6.99
CA GLU A 141 11.76 2.53 7.16
C GLU A 141 12.20 1.38 6.24
N ASN A 142 11.37 0.33 6.09
CA ASN A 142 11.81 -0.93 5.48
C ASN A 142 11.21 -1.21 4.09
N CYS A 143 10.14 -0.51 3.68
CA CYS A 143 9.30 -0.92 2.55
C CYS A 143 9.10 0.14 1.47
N ASN A 144 9.91 1.21 1.48
CA ASN A 144 9.84 2.32 0.52
C ASN A 144 8.39 2.86 0.36
N TRP A 145 7.65 2.93 1.48
CA TRP A 145 6.35 3.58 1.47
C TRP A 145 6.56 5.09 1.41
N ARG A 146 5.80 5.77 0.55
CA ARG A 146 5.78 7.22 0.54
C ARG A 146 5.03 7.71 1.78
N LYS A 147 5.56 8.73 2.45
CA LYS A 147 4.79 9.51 3.42
C LYS A 147 3.61 10.12 2.67
N ILE A 148 2.39 9.81 3.12
CA ILE A 148 1.13 10.34 2.57
C ILE A 148 0.78 11.59 3.38
#